data_AF-A0A6B3G127-F1
#
_entry.id   AF-A0A6B3G127-F1
#
_cell.length_a   1.000
_cell.length_b   1.000
_cell.length_c   1.000
_cell.angle_alpha   90.00
_cell.angle_beta   90.00
_cell.angle_gamma   90.00
#
_symmetry.space_group_name_H-M   'P 1'
#
loop_
_entity.id
_entity.type
_entity.pdbx_description
1 polymer ?
#
loop_
_entity_poly.entity_id
_entity_poly.type
_entity_poly.pdbx_seq_one_letter_code
_entity_poly.pdbx_strand_id
1 'polypeptide(L)'
;MPGWQVTDGVPPLLPAGTAFDALSLPAAAGREVLDRLSPATPVAVDGQTMHVLVAPGSAEELPGLLDWLEWGALVPELRGVGEGGLLAAPAP
;
A
#
# COMPACT_ATOMS: atom_id res chain seq x y z
N MET A 1 -19.30 12.86 -2.94
CA MET A 1 -17.92 12.71 -2.42
C MET A 1 -17.03 12.69 -3.65
N PRO A 2 -15.94 13.48 -3.73
CA PRO A 2 -15.03 13.32 -4.86
C PRO A 2 -14.38 11.94 -4.76
N GLY A 3 -14.33 11.21 -5.87
CA GLY A 3 -13.60 9.94 -5.96
C GLY A 3 -12.09 10.16 -5.90
N TRP A 4 -11.33 9.08 -5.82
CA TRP A 4 -9.87 9.15 -5.93
C TRP A 4 -9.43 9.62 -7.32
N GLN A 5 -8.30 10.31 -7.37
CA GLN A 5 -7.64 10.66 -8.63
C GLN A 5 -7.22 9.36 -9.33
N VAL A 6 -7.42 9.30 -10.64
CA VAL A 6 -6.97 8.21 -11.51
C VAL A 6 -6.20 8.79 -12.68
N THR A 7 -5.20 8.08 -13.19
CA THR A 7 -4.49 8.46 -14.42
C THR A 7 -5.34 8.14 -15.66
N ASP A 8 -5.10 8.86 -16.76
CA ASP A 8 -5.81 8.67 -18.04
C ASP A 8 -5.33 7.42 -18.84
N GLY A 9 -4.78 6.41 -18.16
CA GLY A 9 -4.22 5.19 -18.76
C GLY A 9 -5.20 4.02 -18.90
N VAL A 10 -4.79 2.98 -19.65
CA VAL A 10 -5.49 1.69 -19.73
C VAL A 10 -4.53 0.55 -19.36
N PRO A 11 -4.69 -0.09 -18.19
CA PRO A 11 -5.65 0.24 -17.14
C PRO A 11 -5.32 1.56 -16.42
N PRO A 12 -6.32 2.23 -15.81
CA PRO A 12 -6.06 3.42 -15.00
C PRO A 12 -5.26 3.07 -13.76
N LEU A 13 -4.45 4.01 -13.29
CA LEU A 13 -3.63 3.88 -12.07
C LEU A 13 -4.09 4.91 -11.02
N LEU A 14 -3.93 4.56 -9.75
CA LEU A 14 -4.20 5.39 -8.59
C LEU A 14 -2.88 6.02 -8.09
N PRO A 15 -2.71 7.35 -8.17
CA PRO A 15 -1.57 8.03 -7.57
C PRO A 15 -1.62 7.99 -6.04
N ALA A 16 -0.52 7.54 -5.42
CA ALA A 16 -0.31 7.59 -3.97
C ALA A 16 0.27 8.96 -3.54
N GLY A 17 0.24 9.25 -2.23
CA GLY A 17 0.77 10.47 -1.62
C GLY A 17 -0.22 11.61 -1.45
N THR A 18 -1.42 11.55 -2.05
CA THR A 18 -2.46 12.59 -1.89
C THR A 18 -3.65 12.12 -1.08
N ALA A 19 -4.32 11.05 -1.52
CA ALA A 19 -5.51 10.51 -0.83
C ALA A 19 -5.17 9.33 0.08
N PHE A 20 -4.10 8.61 -0.24
CA PHE A 20 -3.60 7.45 0.49
C PHE A 20 -2.11 7.26 0.20
N ASP A 21 -1.44 6.55 1.10
CA ASP A 21 -0.21 5.80 0.82
C ASP A 21 -0.51 4.31 0.87
N ALA A 22 0.43 3.45 0.47
CA ALA A 22 0.27 2.01 0.60
C ALA A 22 1.49 1.31 1.22
N LEU A 23 1.22 0.29 2.03
CA LEU A 23 2.20 -0.70 2.45
C LEU A 23 2.08 -1.93 1.56
N SER A 24 3.09 -2.17 0.76
CA SER A 24 3.16 -3.28 -0.20
C SER A 24 3.91 -4.45 0.40
N LEU A 25 3.33 -5.64 0.30
CA LEU A 25 3.89 -6.87 0.84
C LEU A 25 3.43 -8.08 0.01
N PRO A 26 4.11 -9.24 0.10
CA PRO A 26 3.63 -10.46 -0.54
C PRO A 26 2.19 -10.76 -0.13
N ALA A 27 1.32 -11.05 -1.10
CA ALA A 27 -0.11 -11.22 -0.87
C ALA A 27 -0.42 -12.36 0.10
N ALA A 28 0.40 -13.43 0.10
CA ALA A 28 0.31 -14.51 1.06
C ALA A 28 0.54 -14.02 2.50
N ALA A 29 1.63 -13.28 2.74
CA ALA A 29 1.92 -12.69 4.05
C ALA A 29 0.85 -11.67 4.47
N GLY A 30 0.37 -10.86 3.52
CA GLY A 30 -0.72 -9.92 3.71
C GLY A 30 -2.00 -10.60 4.21
N ARG A 31 -2.37 -11.72 3.60
CA ARG A 31 -3.57 -12.49 3.99
C ARG A 31 -3.52 -12.96 5.44
N GLU A 32 -2.35 -13.42 5.90
CA GLU A 32 -2.15 -13.88 7.29
C GLU A 32 -2.26 -12.76 8.32
N VAL A 33 -2.01 -11.50 7.93
CA VAL A 33 -2.09 -10.36 8.86
C VAL A 33 -3.42 -9.63 8.81
N LEU A 34 -4.29 -9.88 7.82
CA LEU A 34 -5.59 -9.22 7.69
C LEU A 34 -6.47 -9.39 8.93
N ASP A 35 -6.46 -10.57 9.55
CA ASP A 35 -7.24 -10.87 10.75
C ASP A 35 -6.82 -10.02 11.97
N ARG A 36 -5.65 -9.38 11.91
CA ARG A 36 -5.13 -8.48 12.95
C ARG A 36 -5.45 -7.01 12.67
N LEU A 37 -5.97 -6.69 11.49
CA LEU A 37 -6.34 -5.33 11.10
C LEU A 37 -7.80 -5.03 11.46
N SER A 38 -8.17 -3.75 11.40
CA SER A 38 -9.56 -3.35 11.59
C SER A 38 -10.45 -4.02 10.53
N PRO A 39 -11.69 -4.45 10.90
CA PRO A 39 -12.71 -4.70 9.90
C PRO A 39 -12.82 -3.52 8.94
N ALA A 40 -12.91 -3.81 7.64
CA ALA A 40 -12.93 -2.83 6.54
C ALA A 40 -11.63 -2.05 6.29
N THR A 41 -10.47 -2.50 6.78
CA THR A 41 -9.19 -1.96 6.32
C THR A 41 -9.09 -2.05 4.79
N PRO A 42 -8.86 -0.93 4.08
CA PRO A 42 -8.81 -0.93 2.62
C PRO A 42 -7.55 -1.63 2.13
N VAL A 43 -7.74 -2.61 1.25
CA VAL A 43 -6.64 -3.35 0.62
C VAL A 43 -6.87 -3.51 -0.87
N ALA A 44 -5.78 -3.50 -1.64
CA ALA A 44 -5.75 -3.88 -3.04
C ALA A 44 -4.81 -5.07 -3.24
N VAL A 45 -5.09 -5.91 -4.24
CA VAL A 45 -4.22 -7.02 -4.62
C VAL A 45 -3.90 -6.90 -6.11
N ASP A 46 -2.61 -6.83 -6.42
CA ASP A 46 -2.08 -6.82 -7.77
C ASP A 46 -1.11 -8.00 -7.95
N GLY A 47 -1.57 -9.03 -8.67
CA GLY A 47 -0.83 -10.27 -8.85
C GLY A 47 -0.50 -10.97 -7.53
N GLN A 48 0.77 -10.95 -7.13
CA GLN A 48 1.27 -11.56 -5.88
C GLN A 48 1.62 -10.53 -4.81
N THR A 49 1.25 -9.27 -5.03
CA THR A 49 1.47 -8.17 -4.11
C THR A 49 0.13 -7.72 -3.54
N MET A 50 0.07 -7.58 -2.21
CA MET A 50 -1.01 -6.89 -1.54
C MET A 50 -0.55 -5.48 -1.19
N HIS A 51 -1.46 -4.53 -1.25
CA HIS A 51 -1.28 -3.15 -0.83
C HIS A 51 -2.29 -2.85 0.27
N VAL A 52 -1.82 -2.57 1.48
CA VAL A 52 -2.65 -2.06 2.57
C VAL A 52 -2.65 -0.54 2.48
N LEU A 53 -3.83 0.06 2.26
CA LEU A 53 -3.94 1.51 2.10
C LEU A 53 -3.94 2.17 3.47
N VAL A 54 -3.08 3.17 3.61
CA VAL A 54 -2.79 3.89 4.85
C VAL A 54 -2.87 5.40 4.60
N ALA A 55 -2.82 6.18 5.68
CA ALA A 55 -2.87 7.63 5.57
C ALA A 55 -1.67 8.18 4.75
N PRO A 56 -1.86 9.24 3.94
CA PRO A 56 -0.75 9.91 3.26
C PRO A 56 0.40 10.27 4.22
N GLY A 57 1.63 10.06 3.80
CA GLY A 57 2.86 10.27 4.59
C GLY A 57 3.37 9.00 5.29
N SER A 58 2.52 7.98 5.48
CA SER A 58 2.91 6.73 6.15
C SER A 58 4.05 5.99 5.44
N ALA A 59 4.15 6.10 4.11
CA ALA A 59 5.18 5.40 3.35
C ALA A 59 6.59 5.97 3.61
N GLU A 60 6.69 7.28 3.86
CA GLU A 60 7.96 7.97 4.17
C GLU A 60 8.49 7.57 5.57
N GLU A 61 7.60 7.33 6.52
CA GLU A 61 7.96 6.94 7.89
C GLU A 61 8.44 5.48 7.99
N LEU A 62 8.02 4.62 7.05
CA LEU A 62 8.25 3.17 7.12
C LEU A 62 9.74 2.79 7.24
N PRO A 63 10.69 3.33 6.44
CA PRO A 63 12.10 2.97 6.60
C PRO A 63 12.66 3.28 7.99
N GLY A 64 12.29 4.44 8.56
CA GLY A 64 12.69 4.81 9.93
C GLY A 64 12.09 3.89 10.98
N LEU A 65 10.84 3.46 10.79
CA LEU A 65 10.19 2.50 11.68
C LEU A 65 10.85 1.11 11.62
N LEU A 66 11.17 0.62 10.41
CA LEU A 66 11.83 -0.68 10.22
C LEU A 66 13.26 -0.69 10.74
N ASP A 67 13.97 0.43 10.66
CA ASP A 67 15.29 0.60 11.27
C ASP A 67 15.20 0.57 12.81
N TRP A 68 14.29 1.36 13.39
CA TRP A 68 14.08 1.41 14.83
C TRP A 68 13.69 0.05 15.44
N LEU A 69 12.90 -0.75 14.71
CA LEU A 69 12.49 -2.10 15.12
C LEU A 69 13.56 -3.16 14.83
N GLU A 70 14.62 -2.83 14.09
CA GLU A 70 15.59 -3.78 13.52
C GLU A 70 14.96 -4.83 12.59
N TRP A 71 13.83 -4.49 11.95
CA TRP A 71 13.04 -5.40 11.12
C TRP A 71 13.38 -5.33 9.63
N GLY A 72 14.16 -4.35 9.19
CA GLY A 72 14.45 -4.14 7.76
C GLY A 72 14.96 -5.39 7.03
N ALA A 73 15.77 -6.21 7.70
CA ALA A 73 16.26 -7.48 7.15
C ALA A 73 15.28 -8.65 7.28
N LEU A 74 14.30 -8.57 8.20
CA LEU A 74 13.32 -9.62 8.47
C LEU A 74 12.14 -9.57 7.48
N VAL A 75 11.80 -8.38 6.99
CA VAL A 75 10.69 -8.16 6.05
C VAL A 75 11.17 -7.45 4.78
N PRO A 76 12.12 -8.04 4.03
CA PRO A 76 12.77 -7.36 2.92
C PRO A 76 11.79 -7.05 1.78
N GLU A 77 10.61 -7.67 1.71
CA GLU A 77 9.61 -7.37 0.69
C GLU A 77 8.59 -6.30 1.12
N LEU A 78 8.60 -5.87 2.39
CA LEU A 78 7.71 -4.80 2.86
C LEU A 78 8.21 -3.44 2.34
N ARG A 79 7.35 -2.71 1.64
CA ARG A 79 7.68 -1.44 0.99
C ARG A 79 6.58 -0.41 1.15
N GLY A 80 6.96 0.85 1.34
CA GLY A 80 6.05 1.98 1.28
C GLY A 80 5.89 2.45 -0.17
N VAL A 81 4.67 2.81 -0.55
CA VAL A 81 4.34 3.48 -1.82
C VAL A 81 3.63 4.77 -1.45
N GLY A 82 4.37 5.88 -1.50
CA GLY A 82 3.88 7.22 -1.16
C GLY A 82 3.86 8.12 -2.38
N GLU A 83 4.19 9.41 -2.19
CA GLU A 83 4.22 10.41 -3.26
C GLU A 83 5.00 9.94 -4.50
N GLY A 84 4.40 10.13 -5.68
CA GLY A 84 4.96 9.69 -6.97
C GLY A 84 4.78 8.19 -7.25
N GLY A 85 4.30 7.41 -6.27
CA GLY A 85 3.93 6.01 -6.44
C GLY A 85 2.59 5.83 -7.16
N LEU A 86 2.42 4.68 -7.82
CA LEU A 86 1.23 4.33 -8.58
C LEU A 86 0.77 2.91 -8.20
N LEU A 87 -0.53 2.76 -7.96
CA LEU A 87 -1.18 1.45 -7.79
C LEU A 87 -2.10 1.18 -8.97
N ALA A 88 -2.27 -0.09 -9.34
CA ALA A 88 -3.31 -0.47 -10.29
C ALA A 88 -4.69 -0.12 -9.73
N ALA A 89 -5.52 0.58 -10.50
CA ALA A 89 -6.91 0.77 -10.12
C ALA A 89 -7.66 -0.57 -10.24
N PRO A 90 -8.61 -0.87 -9.33
CA PRO A 90 -9.47 -2.04 -9.49
C PRO A 90 -10.27 -1.92 -10.79
N ALA A 91 -10.55 -3.06 -11.42
CA ALA A 91 -11.48 -3.11 -12.54
C ALA A 91 -12.86 -2.57 -12.09
N PRO A 92 -13.55 -1.79 -12.94
CA PRO A 92 -14.87 -1.25 -12.63
C PRO A 92 -15.95 -2.33 -12.46
#